data_AF-A0A7X7QI75-F1
#
_entry.id   AF-A0A7X7QI75-F1
#
_cell.length_a   1.000
_cell.length_b   1.000
_cell.length_c   1.000
_cell.angle_alpha   90.00
_cell.angle_beta   90.00
_cell.angle_gamma   90.00
#
_symmetry.space_group_name_H-M   'P 1'
#
loop_
_entity.id
_entity.type
_entity.pdbx_description
1 polymer ?
#
loop_
_entity_poly.entity_id
_entity_poly.type
_entity_poly.pdbx_seq_one_letter_code
_entity_poly.pdbx_strand_id
1 'polypeptide(L)'
;MQTIKRSFPAAFAGMFFAAYWLAISLGATHAADILLKDGRILRGKLGKVAGLADPPKQIQPDSGAPIQNILLLDDDLRRIFVSDRLVREVLPDENRPIEEKFTIRQRVLRGGQAISSAGNPIRIQPFDEFGRRIFTMTGHRGSIDVIQGITELTPSWAKVEGISHVWDMRIATSNIPTDVLHQILLKQIDPKNPEHYKKIARFYIQAERYREAEAALNALLKAFPDHADLADQLAPSLRQIKQLAASRMVAELRLRRDAGQHRYVWNLLPNFPAEGVGGDILQGIREMIHDYELRLARYDEIIKQLKALAARMQDTIARENLKPIIDEIEAELSADTLERLAAFMLNADDAKMPDGEKIALAISGWLLGTNSATVKLPEAISAFKTRNLIREYMNETSLPDRERTFEYIKLEPAGKPEIVAKLLAHMKPPGIVPEWSPEKPGYFTLEAPGLTNDQPFTYYVQLPPEYDPYRQYPTIVALNGAGTTAEQQVDW
;
A
#
# COMPACT_ATOMS: atom_id res chain seq x y z
N MET A 1 -27.78 9.09 79.20
CA MET A 1 -28.15 7.75 78.71
C MET A 1 -27.09 7.33 77.70
N GLN A 2 -26.48 6.16 77.93
CA GLN A 2 -25.47 5.49 77.08
C GLN A 2 -25.95 5.45 75.61
N THR A 3 -25.10 5.49 74.57
CA THR A 3 -24.15 4.43 74.19
C THR A 3 -23.08 4.89 73.19
N ILE A 4 -22.00 4.13 73.18
CA ILE A 4 -20.71 4.24 72.49
C ILE A 4 -20.70 3.43 71.15
N LYS A 5 -19.71 3.71 70.26
CA LYS A 5 -19.13 2.92 69.13
C LYS A 5 -19.86 3.01 67.77
N ARG A 6 -19.23 3.20 66.60
CA ARG A 6 -17.90 2.79 66.08
C ARG A 6 -17.47 3.64 64.86
N SER A 7 -16.16 3.83 64.72
CA SER A 7 -15.34 4.40 63.62
C SER A 7 -15.09 3.40 62.46
N PHE A 8 -14.99 3.78 61.18
CA PHE A 8 -13.81 4.06 60.29
C PHE A 8 -14.30 3.96 58.80
N PRO A 9 -13.55 4.30 57.70
CA PRO A 9 -12.83 5.53 57.32
C PRO A 9 -13.06 6.02 55.85
N ALA A 10 -12.48 7.20 55.56
CA ALA A 10 -11.84 7.73 54.35
C ALA A 10 -12.17 7.27 52.90
N ALA A 11 -12.12 8.29 52.02
CA ALA A 11 -11.67 8.31 50.62
C ALA A 11 -12.69 8.03 49.49
N PHE A 12 -13.16 9.12 48.87
CA PHE A 12 -13.44 9.18 47.43
C PHE A 12 -13.18 10.62 46.93
N ALA A 13 -11.92 10.93 46.66
CA ALA A 13 -11.53 12.12 45.89
C ALA A 13 -11.44 11.70 44.42
N GLY A 14 -12.41 12.12 43.61
CA GLY A 14 -12.44 11.87 42.18
C GLY A 14 -11.30 12.60 41.46
N MET A 15 -10.42 11.84 40.80
CA MET A 15 -9.45 12.36 39.85
C MET A 15 -10.17 12.79 38.56
N PHE A 16 -10.26 14.10 38.34
CA PHE A 16 -10.49 14.67 37.01
C PHE A 16 -9.20 14.54 36.19
N PHE A 17 -9.22 13.68 35.16
CA PHE A 17 -8.19 13.65 34.13
C PHE A 17 -8.33 14.88 33.22
N ALA A 18 -7.61 15.95 33.53
CA ALA A 18 -7.39 17.05 32.60
C ALA A 18 -6.27 16.64 31.62
N ALA A 19 -6.64 16.19 30.41
CA ALA A 19 -5.71 15.96 29.32
C ALA A 19 -5.22 17.32 28.79
N TYR A 20 -4.05 17.76 29.27
CA TYR A 20 -3.36 18.96 28.82
C TYR A 20 -2.68 18.66 27.47
N TRP A 21 -3.38 18.89 26.35
CA TRP A 21 -2.74 18.96 25.05
C TRP A 21 -2.10 20.34 24.89
N LEU A 22 -0.91 20.50 25.49
CA LEU A 22 -0.03 21.60 25.15
C LEU A 22 0.41 21.37 23.69
N ALA A 23 0.22 22.37 22.83
CA ALA A 23 1.01 22.47 21.62
C ALA A 23 2.48 22.60 22.05
N ILE A 24 3.18 21.47 22.13
CA ILE A 24 4.62 21.45 22.39
C ILE A 24 5.27 22.04 21.14
N SER A 25 5.56 23.34 21.17
CA SER A 25 6.66 23.88 20.41
C SER A 25 7.90 23.16 20.90
N LEU A 26 8.33 22.13 20.17
CA LEU A 26 9.57 21.43 20.42
C LEU A 26 10.70 22.47 20.45
N GLY A 27 11.29 22.67 21.62
CA GLY A 27 12.50 23.46 21.77
C GLY A 27 13.62 22.79 20.99
N ALA A 28 14.08 23.46 19.93
CA ALA A 28 15.23 23.10 19.08
C ALA A 28 15.39 21.59 18.79
N THR A 29 14.38 20.97 18.20
CA THR A 29 14.57 19.68 17.51
C THR A 29 15.23 19.95 16.16
N HIS A 30 16.35 19.28 15.93
CA HIS A 30 17.04 19.37 14.64
C HIS A 30 16.24 18.54 13.64
N ALA A 31 15.96 19.11 12.46
CA ALA A 31 15.49 18.30 11.35
C ALA A 31 16.59 17.29 10.99
N ALA A 32 16.21 16.05 10.80
CA ALA A 32 17.13 14.96 10.51
C ALA A 32 16.50 13.94 9.58
N ASP A 33 17.37 13.28 8.82
CA ASP A 33 17.03 12.12 8.02
C ASP A 33 17.50 10.86 8.76
N ILE A 34 16.59 9.93 9.02
CA ILE A 34 16.89 8.65 9.66
C ILE A 34 16.92 7.57 8.57
N LEU A 35 18.08 6.98 8.35
CA LEU A 35 18.24 5.79 7.51
C LEU A 35 17.99 4.55 8.37
N LEU A 36 16.97 3.76 8.01
CA LEU A 36 16.68 2.48 8.63
C LEU A 36 17.53 1.36 8.05
N LYS A 37 17.68 0.27 8.80
CA LYS A 37 18.42 -0.94 8.36
C LYS A 37 17.82 -1.61 7.11
N ASP A 38 16.54 -1.37 6.84
CA ASP A 38 15.84 -1.85 5.63
C ASP A 38 15.98 -0.89 4.43
N GLY A 39 16.73 0.20 4.57
CA GLY A 39 16.99 1.18 3.50
C GLY A 39 15.99 2.33 3.41
N ARG A 40 14.90 2.33 4.20
CA ARG A 40 13.98 3.47 4.23
C ARG A 40 14.63 4.69 4.86
N ILE A 41 14.29 5.87 4.34
CA ILE A 41 14.69 7.16 4.91
C ILE A 41 13.45 7.87 5.44
N LEU A 42 13.47 8.22 6.72
CA LEU A 42 12.40 8.97 7.39
C LEU A 42 12.89 10.39 7.68
N ARG A 43 12.06 11.39 7.41
CA ARG A 43 12.47 12.80 7.50
C ARG A 43 11.56 13.59 8.40
N GLY A 44 12.13 14.37 9.31
CA GLY A 44 11.37 15.24 10.20
C GLY A 44 12.17 15.73 11.39
N LYS A 45 11.47 16.36 12.33
CA LYS A 45 12.03 16.87 13.58
C LYS A 45 12.28 15.70 14.51
N LEU A 46 13.55 15.47 14.85
CA LEU A 46 13.97 14.33 15.65
C LEU A 46 13.82 14.61 17.16
N GLY A 47 13.25 13.66 17.88
CA GLY A 47 13.19 13.59 19.33
C GLY A 47 13.42 12.16 19.84
N LYS A 48 13.56 12.00 21.16
CA LYS A 48 13.64 10.69 21.84
C LYS A 48 12.57 10.59 22.93
N VAL A 49 11.97 9.42 23.05
CA VAL A 49 10.91 9.11 24.03
C VAL A 49 11.14 7.74 24.68
N ALA A 50 10.61 7.56 25.89
CA ALA A 50 10.65 6.27 26.61
C ALA A 50 9.43 5.38 26.28
N GLY A 51 8.30 5.99 25.93
CA GLY A 51 7.07 5.30 25.52
C GLY A 51 6.22 6.13 24.55
N LEU A 52 5.22 5.49 23.94
CA LEU A 52 4.35 6.10 22.92
C LEU A 52 3.46 7.23 23.46
N ALA A 53 3.17 7.22 24.77
CA ALA A 53 2.35 8.22 25.44
C ALA A 53 3.17 9.33 26.12
N ASP A 54 4.50 9.21 26.13
CA ASP A 54 5.35 10.18 26.82
C ASP A 54 5.59 11.41 25.95
N PRO A 55 5.50 12.64 26.52
CA PRO A 55 5.94 13.82 25.81
C PRO A 55 7.46 13.75 25.57
N PRO A 56 7.96 14.22 24.42
CA PRO A 56 9.39 14.28 24.16
C PRO A 56 10.07 15.19 25.20
N LYS A 57 11.05 14.65 25.93
CA LYS A 57 11.80 15.37 26.98
C LYS A 57 13.22 15.68 26.51
N GLN A 58 13.72 16.88 26.80
CA GLN A 58 15.13 17.21 26.67
C GLN A 58 15.97 16.46 27.71
N ILE A 59 17.17 16.06 27.31
CA ILE A 59 18.12 15.27 28.10
C ILE A 59 18.53 16.06 29.36
N GLN A 60 18.27 15.52 30.55
CA GLN A 60 18.97 15.92 31.78
C GLN A 60 19.89 14.77 32.21
N PRO A 61 21.21 14.97 32.26
CA PRO A 61 22.17 13.88 32.41
C PRO A 61 22.20 13.20 33.79
N ASP A 62 21.43 13.66 34.78
CA ASP A 62 21.62 13.25 36.19
C ASP A 62 20.33 12.95 36.97
N SER A 63 19.26 12.57 36.29
CA SER A 63 18.10 11.96 36.94
C SER A 63 17.97 10.53 36.43
N GLY A 64 17.62 9.56 37.29
CA GLY A 64 17.38 8.15 36.92
C GLY A 64 16.21 7.96 35.94
N ALA A 65 16.30 8.62 34.79
CA ALA A 65 15.29 8.72 33.77
C ALA A 65 15.20 7.39 33.02
N PRO A 66 13.98 7.00 32.59
CA PRO A 66 13.78 5.77 31.84
C PRO A 66 14.58 5.78 30.53
N ILE A 67 15.13 4.63 30.17
CA ILE A 67 15.93 4.44 28.95
C ILE A 67 15.07 4.78 27.72
N GLN A 68 15.50 5.77 26.94
CA GLN A 68 14.79 6.25 25.75
C GLN A 68 15.28 5.52 24.48
N ASN A 69 14.75 4.32 24.23
CA ASN A 69 15.10 3.51 23.04
C ASN A 69 14.21 3.78 21.82
N ILE A 70 13.35 4.79 21.88
CA ILE A 70 12.42 5.13 20.78
C ILE A 70 12.78 6.51 20.24
N LEU A 71 13.11 6.57 18.95
CA LEU A 71 13.18 7.82 18.21
C LEU A 71 11.77 8.22 17.78
N LEU A 72 11.43 9.48 18.06
CA LEU A 72 10.24 10.14 17.54
C LEU A 72 10.67 11.05 16.39
N LEU A 73 10.03 10.93 15.25
CA LEU A 73 10.20 11.82 14.12
C LEU A 73 8.86 12.48 13.78
N ASP A 74 8.82 13.80 13.86
CA ASP A 74 7.63 14.62 13.59
C ASP A 74 7.82 15.37 12.26
N ASP A 75 7.06 14.98 11.23
CA ASP A 75 7.11 15.62 9.90
C ASP A 75 6.03 16.72 9.73
N ASP A 76 5.50 17.24 10.85
CA ASP A 76 4.37 18.16 10.99
C ASP A 76 3.00 17.56 10.62
N LEU A 77 2.94 16.45 9.87
CA LEU A 77 1.71 15.72 9.55
C LEU A 77 1.54 14.46 10.40
N ARG A 78 2.64 13.75 10.67
CA ARG A 78 2.72 12.42 11.27
C ARG A 78 3.80 12.40 12.34
N ARG A 79 3.54 11.60 13.37
CA ARG A 79 4.53 11.22 14.38
C ARG A 79 4.92 9.77 14.15
N ILE A 80 6.18 9.55 13.81
CA ILE A 80 6.71 8.22 13.52
C ILE A 80 7.59 7.81 14.69
N PHE A 81 7.24 6.68 15.31
CA PHE A 81 7.99 6.11 16.42
C PHE A 81 8.78 4.92 15.92
N VAL A 82 10.10 4.97 16.06
CA VAL A 82 11.02 3.95 15.58
C VAL A 82 11.93 3.51 16.71
N SER A 83 12.11 2.20 16.88
CA SER A 83 13.14 1.69 17.79
C SER A 83 14.53 2.08 17.28
N ASP A 84 15.34 2.65 18.15
CA ASP A 84 16.75 2.97 17.88
C ASP A 84 17.55 1.79 17.27
N ARG A 85 17.22 0.55 17.63
CA ARG A 85 17.83 -0.67 17.09
C ARG A 85 17.61 -0.87 15.59
N LEU A 86 16.57 -0.27 15.02
CA LEU A 86 16.26 -0.36 13.58
C LEU A 86 16.96 0.75 12.79
N VAL A 87 17.53 1.73 13.47
CA VAL A 87 18.24 2.84 12.83
C VAL A 87 19.65 2.40 12.47
N ARG A 88 20.02 2.67 11.22
CA ARG A 88 21.37 2.51 10.71
C ARG A 88 22.17 3.78 10.94
N GLU A 89 21.61 4.93 10.56
CA GLU A 89 22.30 6.22 10.61
C GLU A 89 21.30 7.37 10.77
N VAL A 90 21.73 8.44 11.44
CA VAL A 90 21.00 9.72 11.52
C VAL A 90 21.85 10.76 10.81
N LEU A 91 21.32 11.31 9.74
CA LEU A 91 21.98 12.29 8.87
C LEU A 91 21.45 13.69 9.20
N PRO A 92 22.33 14.71 9.26
CA PRO A 92 21.90 16.09 9.40
C PRO A 92 21.15 16.54 8.14
N ASP A 93 20.07 17.32 8.32
CA ASP A 93 19.24 17.84 7.24
C ASP A 93 19.91 19.05 6.54
N GLU A 94 20.95 18.78 5.73
CA GLU A 94 21.78 19.84 5.11
C GLU A 94 21.28 20.33 3.75
N ASN A 95 20.36 19.60 3.08
CA ASN A 95 20.00 19.86 1.68
C ASN A 95 18.49 19.94 1.40
N ARG A 96 17.67 20.35 2.40
CA ARG A 96 16.22 20.46 2.18
C ARG A 96 15.89 21.57 1.19
N PRO A 97 15.13 21.28 0.10
CA PRO A 97 14.58 22.32 -0.74
C PRO A 97 13.71 23.26 0.08
N ILE A 98 13.79 24.56 -0.18
CA ILE A 98 12.88 25.52 0.45
C ILE A 98 11.46 25.21 -0.03
N GLU A 99 10.60 24.80 0.91
CA GLU A 99 9.20 24.50 0.62
C GLU A 99 8.43 25.78 0.29
N GLU A 100 7.73 25.76 -0.84
CA GLU A 100 6.80 26.80 -1.22
C GLU A 100 5.56 26.72 -0.33
N LYS A 101 5.37 27.75 0.50
CA LYS A 101 4.25 27.82 1.43
C LYS A 101 3.30 28.98 1.14
N PHE A 102 2.03 28.75 1.38
CA PHE A 102 0.97 29.76 1.34
C PHE A 102 0.34 29.92 2.71
N THR A 103 0.42 31.12 3.27
CA THR A 103 -0.26 31.46 4.51
C THR A 103 -1.63 32.04 4.17
N ILE A 104 -2.68 31.44 4.71
CA ILE A 104 -4.07 31.85 4.48
C ILE A 104 -4.58 32.54 5.75
N ARG A 105 -4.98 33.80 5.63
CA ARG A 105 -5.44 34.57 6.78
C ARG A 105 -6.83 34.11 7.21
N GLN A 106 -6.92 33.46 8.36
CA GLN A 106 -8.18 33.10 9.04
C GLN A 106 -8.29 33.77 10.41
N ARG A 107 -9.51 33.98 10.90
CA ARG A 107 -9.78 34.42 12.28
C ARG A 107 -9.86 33.19 13.20
N VAL A 108 -8.71 32.59 13.48
CA VAL A 108 -8.62 31.38 14.30
C VAL A 108 -8.99 31.67 15.75
N LEU A 109 -9.74 30.77 16.38
CA LEU A 109 -10.02 30.84 17.80
C LEU A 109 -8.82 30.32 18.60
N ARG A 110 -8.15 31.20 19.35
CA ARG A 110 -6.98 30.86 20.17
C ARG A 110 -7.32 30.52 21.63
N GLY A 111 -8.53 30.86 22.08
CA GLY A 111 -9.02 30.60 23.43
C GLY A 111 -10.55 30.49 23.44
N GLY A 112 -11.09 29.59 24.27
CA GLY A 112 -12.52 29.28 24.30
C GLY A 112 -12.76 27.77 24.41
N GLN A 113 -13.89 27.30 23.88
CA GLN A 113 -14.23 25.88 23.89
C GLN A 113 -13.24 25.08 23.03
N ALA A 114 -12.46 24.21 23.67
CA ALA A 114 -11.48 23.36 23.02
C ALA A 114 -12.06 21.99 22.66
N ILE A 115 -11.66 21.48 21.49
CA ILE A 115 -11.92 20.09 21.12
C ILE A 115 -10.78 19.25 21.68
N SER A 116 -11.00 18.63 22.84
CA SER A 116 -10.00 17.76 23.50
C SER A 116 -9.90 16.37 22.88
N SER A 117 -10.99 15.89 22.29
CA SER A 117 -11.05 14.65 21.53
C SER A 117 -12.03 14.84 20.38
N ALA A 118 -11.60 14.51 19.15
CA ALA A 118 -12.50 14.51 18.01
C ALA A 118 -13.41 13.27 18.11
N GLY A 119 -14.72 13.49 18.19
CA GLY A 119 -15.68 12.40 18.09
C GLY A 119 -15.84 11.93 16.64
N ASN A 120 -16.63 10.87 16.45
CA ASN A 120 -16.87 10.33 15.12
C ASN A 120 -17.38 11.40 14.14
N PRO A 121 -16.79 11.53 12.95
CA PRO A 121 -17.27 12.43 11.92
C PRO A 121 -18.66 11.98 11.46
N ILE A 122 -19.64 12.88 11.54
CA ILE A 122 -20.98 12.68 10.98
C ILE A 122 -21.03 13.21 9.55
N ARG A 123 -20.40 14.38 9.31
CA ARG A 123 -20.37 15.03 8.00
C ARG A 123 -19.16 15.94 7.89
N ILE A 124 -18.46 15.88 6.75
CA ILE A 124 -17.35 16.76 6.42
C ILE A 124 -17.70 17.46 5.11
N GLN A 125 -17.90 18.77 5.14
CA GLN A 125 -18.09 19.54 3.92
C GLN A 125 -16.75 19.72 3.19
N PRO A 126 -16.74 19.82 1.85
CA PRO A 126 -15.58 20.29 1.11
C PRO A 126 -15.13 21.66 1.58
N PHE A 127 -13.86 21.99 1.38
CA PHE A 127 -13.39 23.36 1.58
C PHE A 127 -13.96 24.27 0.49
N ASP A 128 -14.28 25.51 0.87
CA ASP A 128 -14.58 26.58 -0.07
C ASP A 128 -13.29 27.20 -0.67
N GLU A 129 -13.44 28.16 -1.58
CA GLU A 129 -12.33 28.90 -2.20
C GLU A 129 -11.46 29.69 -1.20
N PHE A 130 -11.93 29.92 0.02
CA PHE A 130 -11.17 30.57 1.11
C PHE A 130 -10.52 29.56 2.05
N GLY A 131 -10.65 28.26 1.78
CA GLY A 131 -10.11 27.18 2.60
C GLY A 131 -10.91 26.93 3.87
N ARG A 132 -12.22 27.22 3.91
CA ARG A 132 -13.08 26.99 5.07
C ARG A 132 -14.05 25.83 4.84
N ARG A 133 -14.37 25.10 5.90
CA ARG A 133 -15.39 24.03 5.86
C ARG A 133 -16.14 23.89 7.19
N ILE A 134 -17.27 23.20 7.15
CA ILE A 134 -17.98 22.74 8.35
C ILE A 134 -17.68 21.25 8.58
N PHE A 135 -17.19 20.95 9.78
CA PHE A 135 -16.97 19.59 10.27
C PHE A 135 -17.99 19.28 11.36
N THR A 136 -18.91 18.37 11.08
CA THR A 136 -19.93 17.92 12.03
C THR A 136 -19.49 16.61 12.67
N MET A 137 -19.43 16.55 14.01
CA MET A 137 -19.01 15.35 14.75
C MET A 137 -19.92 15.06 15.93
N THR A 138 -19.86 13.83 16.45
CA THR A 138 -20.50 13.48 17.72
C THR A 138 -19.76 14.11 18.89
N GLY A 139 -20.45 14.90 19.71
CA GLY A 139 -19.92 15.44 20.96
C GLY A 139 -20.62 14.85 22.20
N HIS A 140 -20.18 15.27 23.38
CA HIS A 140 -20.71 14.79 24.67
C HIS A 140 -22.21 15.09 24.89
N ARG A 141 -22.77 16.11 24.20
CA ARG A 141 -24.16 16.56 24.35
C ARG A 141 -24.97 16.47 23.05
N GLY A 142 -24.50 15.73 22.06
CA GLY A 142 -25.08 15.68 20.71
C GLY A 142 -24.09 16.11 19.64
N SER A 143 -24.56 16.30 18.40
CA SER A 143 -23.71 16.73 17.29
C SER A 143 -23.18 18.15 17.49
N ILE A 144 -21.92 18.38 17.11
CA ILE A 144 -21.25 19.67 17.17
C ILE A 144 -20.78 20.03 15.76
N ASP A 145 -21.12 21.24 15.32
CA ASP A 145 -20.62 21.82 14.08
C ASP A 145 -19.40 22.71 14.38
N VAL A 146 -18.25 22.31 13.86
CA VAL A 146 -17.00 23.07 13.97
C VAL A 146 -16.65 23.69 12.63
N ILE A 147 -16.53 25.02 12.60
CA ILE A 147 -16.03 25.75 11.44
C ILE A 147 -14.51 25.66 11.48
N GLN A 148 -13.93 25.08 10.45
CA GLN A 148 -12.49 24.94 10.27
C GLN A 148 -12.01 25.82 9.12
N GLY A 149 -10.76 26.26 9.18
CA GLY A 149 -10.10 27.00 8.12
C GLY A 149 -8.66 26.55 7.93
N ILE A 150 -8.22 26.43 6.68
CA ILE A 150 -6.82 26.24 6.35
C ILE A 150 -6.09 27.55 6.64
N THR A 151 -4.97 27.47 7.35
CA THR A 151 -4.13 28.64 7.70
C THR A 151 -2.74 28.58 7.09
N GLU A 152 -2.27 27.38 6.76
CA GLU A 152 -1.01 27.16 6.06
C GLU A 152 -1.15 25.99 5.09
N LEU A 153 -0.69 26.21 3.85
CA LEU A 153 -0.58 25.20 2.81
C LEU A 153 0.88 24.99 2.48
N THR A 154 1.33 23.74 2.57
CA THR A 154 2.61 23.25 2.08
C THR A 154 2.38 22.18 1.00
N PRO A 155 3.40 21.79 0.23
CA PRO A 155 3.25 20.74 -0.77
C PRO A 155 2.84 19.38 -0.19
N SER A 156 3.25 19.08 1.05
CA SER A 156 2.98 17.79 1.73
C SER A 156 1.76 17.81 2.65
N TRP A 157 1.53 18.91 3.35
CA TRP A 157 0.46 19.02 4.35
C TRP A 157 -0.20 20.40 4.39
N ALA A 158 -1.44 20.43 4.88
CA ALA A 158 -2.19 21.63 5.17
C ALA A 158 -2.50 21.72 6.67
N LYS A 159 -2.22 22.87 7.28
CA LYS A 159 -2.65 23.18 8.64
C LYS A 159 -4.10 23.64 8.62
N VAL A 160 -4.94 22.95 9.38
CA VAL A 160 -6.37 23.22 9.50
C VAL A 160 -6.67 23.57 10.96
N GLU A 161 -7.16 24.78 11.18
CA GLU A 161 -7.44 25.31 12.52
C GLU A 161 -8.93 25.64 12.69
N GLY A 162 -9.44 25.49 13.90
CA GLY A 162 -10.81 25.84 14.25
C GLY A 162 -11.01 27.36 14.31
N ILE A 163 -12.01 27.83 13.56
CA ILE A 163 -12.48 29.22 13.59
C ILE A 163 -13.53 29.39 14.70
N SER A 164 -14.39 28.38 14.90
CA SER A 164 -15.42 28.43 15.96
C SER A 164 -15.02 27.74 17.27
N HIS A 165 -14.02 26.87 17.26
CA HIS A 165 -13.53 26.12 18.42
C HIS A 165 -12.01 26.07 18.42
N VAL A 166 -11.39 25.90 19.59
CA VAL A 166 -9.94 25.70 19.67
C VAL A 166 -9.62 24.28 19.23
N TRP A 167 -9.10 24.15 18.00
CA TRP A 167 -8.71 22.89 17.39
C TRP A 167 -7.59 23.15 16.38
N ASP A 168 -6.49 22.42 16.49
CA ASP A 168 -5.36 22.47 15.55
C ASP A 168 -5.08 21.06 15.03
N MET A 169 -5.13 20.88 13.72
CA MET A 169 -4.84 19.61 13.05
C MET A 169 -4.10 19.82 11.74
N ARG A 170 -3.53 18.74 11.20
CA ARG A 170 -2.92 18.72 9.87
C ARG A 170 -3.57 17.64 9.04
N ILE A 171 -3.69 17.89 7.74
CA ILE A 171 -4.12 16.91 6.74
C ILE A 171 -3.09 16.86 5.62
N ALA A 172 -2.98 15.73 4.92
CA ALA A 172 -2.15 15.68 3.72
C ALA A 172 -2.71 16.63 2.65
N THR A 173 -1.86 17.36 1.94
CA THR A 173 -2.30 18.23 0.84
C THR A 173 -2.94 17.42 -0.29
N SER A 174 -2.53 16.15 -0.45
CA SER A 174 -3.16 15.18 -1.36
C SER A 174 -4.63 14.88 -1.02
N ASN A 175 -5.07 15.12 0.22
CA ASN A 175 -6.47 14.91 0.62
C ASN A 175 -7.38 16.08 0.24
N ILE A 176 -6.83 17.17 -0.30
CA ILE A 176 -7.60 18.30 -0.81
C ILE A 176 -7.82 18.07 -2.32
N PRO A 177 -9.09 18.02 -2.79
CA PRO A 177 -9.39 17.87 -4.21
C PRO A 177 -8.66 18.91 -5.07
N THR A 178 -8.28 18.50 -6.28
CA THR A 178 -7.46 19.30 -7.21
C THR A 178 -8.02 20.68 -7.49
N ASP A 179 -9.30 20.73 -7.85
CA ASP A 179 -10.06 21.91 -8.17
C ASP A 179 -10.18 22.84 -6.95
N VAL A 180 -10.49 22.29 -5.78
CA VAL A 180 -10.60 23.03 -4.52
C VAL A 180 -9.26 23.63 -4.12
N LEU A 181 -8.18 22.84 -4.14
CA LEU A 181 -6.84 23.32 -3.83
C LEU A 181 -6.43 24.45 -4.80
N HIS A 182 -6.71 24.28 -6.08
CA HIS A 182 -6.42 25.29 -7.09
C HIS A 182 -7.16 26.61 -6.82
N GLN A 183 -8.47 26.54 -6.52
CA GLN A 183 -9.27 27.72 -6.17
C GLN A 183 -8.71 28.43 -4.94
N ILE A 184 -8.31 27.69 -3.90
CA ILE A 184 -7.73 28.25 -2.68
C ILE A 184 -6.42 28.98 -3.00
N LEU A 185 -5.52 28.35 -3.77
CA LEU A 185 -4.24 28.94 -4.17
C LEU A 185 -4.43 30.20 -5.01
N LEU A 186 -5.40 30.21 -5.94
CA LEU A 186 -5.72 31.40 -6.74
C LEU A 186 -6.17 32.59 -5.88
N LYS A 187 -6.83 32.35 -4.74
CA LYS A 187 -7.18 33.43 -3.79
C LYS A 187 -5.99 33.97 -2.99
N GLN A 188 -4.85 33.26 -3.00
CA GLN A 188 -3.63 33.68 -2.29
C GLN A 188 -2.65 34.43 -3.19
N ILE A 189 -3.02 34.71 -4.44
CA ILE A 189 -2.16 35.39 -5.40
C ILE A 189 -2.80 36.67 -5.95
N ASP A 190 -1.94 37.63 -6.29
CA ASP A 190 -2.30 38.70 -7.23
C ASP A 190 -2.24 38.17 -8.68
N PRO A 191 -3.37 38.11 -9.41
CA PRO A 191 -3.41 37.63 -10.80
C PRO A 191 -2.70 38.56 -11.78
N LYS A 192 -2.32 39.78 -11.37
CA LYS A 192 -1.54 40.70 -12.19
C LYS A 192 -0.03 40.51 -12.03
N ASN A 193 0.41 39.58 -11.18
CA ASN A 193 1.81 39.31 -10.95
C ASN A 193 2.23 37.93 -11.53
N PRO A 194 3.05 37.91 -12.60
CA PRO A 194 3.60 36.68 -13.18
C PRO A 194 4.30 35.76 -12.18
N GLU A 195 5.02 36.32 -11.21
CA GLU A 195 5.79 35.54 -10.23
C GLU A 195 4.89 34.71 -9.31
N HIS A 196 3.65 35.14 -9.09
CA HIS A 196 2.71 34.37 -8.28
C HIS A 196 2.20 33.11 -8.97
N TYR A 197 2.02 33.14 -10.30
CA TYR A 197 1.71 31.92 -11.05
C TYR A 197 2.90 30.94 -11.03
N LYS A 198 4.13 31.46 -11.18
CA LYS A 198 5.35 30.64 -11.02
C LYS A 198 5.44 30.03 -9.62
N LYS A 199 5.04 30.77 -8.58
CA LYS A 199 4.96 30.24 -7.21
C LYS A 199 3.98 29.07 -7.09
N ILE A 200 2.78 29.17 -7.68
CA ILE A 200 1.82 28.06 -7.75
C ILE A 200 2.41 26.85 -8.50
N ALA A 201 3.08 27.09 -9.63
CA ALA A 201 3.72 26.01 -10.37
C ALA A 201 4.82 25.31 -9.56
N ARG A 202 5.68 26.05 -8.84
CA ARG A 202 6.69 25.47 -7.95
C ARG A 202 6.07 24.68 -6.80
N PHE A 203 4.98 25.18 -6.21
CA PHE A 203 4.21 24.44 -5.20
C PHE A 203 3.72 23.09 -5.74
N TYR A 204 3.13 23.07 -6.93
CA TYR A 204 2.67 21.83 -7.55
C TYR A 204 3.80 20.88 -7.94
N ILE A 205 4.95 21.40 -8.42
CA ILE A 205 6.14 20.58 -8.68
C ILE A 205 6.61 19.89 -7.39
N GLN A 206 6.72 20.64 -6.28
CA GLN A 206 7.11 20.09 -4.98
C GLN A 206 6.09 19.10 -4.41
N ALA A 207 4.82 19.22 -4.80
CA ALA A 207 3.75 18.29 -4.44
C ALA A 207 3.67 17.07 -5.38
N GLU A 208 4.58 16.94 -6.36
CA GLU A 208 4.55 15.95 -7.45
C GLU A 208 3.29 16.00 -8.33
N ARG A 209 2.61 17.14 -8.37
CA ARG A 209 1.39 17.41 -9.13
C ARG A 209 1.71 18.06 -10.47
N TYR A 210 2.43 17.33 -11.32
CA TYR A 210 3.05 17.89 -12.52
C TYR A 210 2.05 18.40 -13.56
N ARG A 211 0.88 17.76 -13.68
CA ARG A 211 -0.18 18.20 -14.61
C ARG A 211 -0.73 19.57 -14.20
N GLU A 212 -0.93 19.79 -12.90
CA GLU A 212 -1.38 21.06 -12.34
C GLU A 212 -0.29 22.13 -12.42
N ALA A 213 0.98 21.75 -12.25
CA ALA A 213 2.11 22.66 -12.46
C ALA A 213 2.17 23.16 -13.92
N GLU A 214 2.03 22.26 -14.90
CA GLU A 214 1.95 22.61 -16.32
C GLU A 214 0.73 23.51 -16.60
N ALA A 215 -0.44 23.18 -16.04
CA ALA A 215 -1.64 23.99 -16.18
C ALA A 215 -1.45 25.41 -15.60
N ALA A 216 -0.76 25.56 -14.47
CA ALA A 216 -0.47 26.86 -13.87
C ALA A 216 0.46 27.73 -14.75
N LEU A 217 1.49 27.14 -15.36
CA LEU A 217 2.37 27.85 -16.31
C LEU A 217 1.66 28.19 -17.63
N ASN A 218 0.78 27.32 -18.11
CA ASN A 218 -0.05 27.61 -19.28
C ASN A 218 -1.09 28.71 -18.99
N ALA A 219 -1.63 28.77 -17.78
CA ALA A 219 -2.50 29.87 -17.34
C ALA A 219 -1.74 31.20 -17.28
N LEU A 220 -0.48 31.19 -16.86
CA LEU A 220 0.42 32.35 -16.89
C LEU A 220 0.60 32.87 -18.33
N LEU A 221 0.89 31.99 -19.31
CA LEU A 221 1.02 32.40 -20.72
C LEU A 221 -0.28 33.02 -21.26
N LYS A 222 -1.44 32.50 -20.86
CA LYS A 222 -2.75 33.05 -21.26
C LYS A 222 -3.07 34.39 -20.61
N ALA A 223 -2.66 34.60 -19.36
CA ALA A 223 -2.93 35.83 -18.61
C ALA A 223 -2.01 36.99 -19.04
N PHE A 224 -0.86 36.69 -19.65
CA PHE A 224 0.16 37.67 -20.04
C PHE A 224 0.59 37.49 -21.51
N PRO A 225 -0.34 37.62 -22.49
CA PRO A 225 -0.06 37.35 -23.90
C PRO A 225 0.92 38.36 -24.51
N ASP A 226 0.98 39.58 -23.98
CA ASP A 226 1.82 40.68 -24.51
C ASP A 226 3.30 40.57 -24.07
N HIS A 227 3.64 39.62 -23.20
CA HIS A 227 5.02 39.36 -22.79
C HIS A 227 5.69 38.38 -23.76
N ALA A 228 6.19 38.90 -24.89
CA ALA A 228 6.79 38.12 -25.98
C ALA A 228 7.84 37.08 -25.52
N ASP A 229 8.68 37.42 -24.54
CA ASP A 229 9.76 36.53 -24.07
C ASP A 229 9.30 35.48 -23.05
N LEU A 230 8.07 35.58 -22.52
CA LEU A 230 7.60 34.72 -21.42
C LEU A 230 7.46 33.26 -21.86
N ALA A 231 7.04 33.01 -23.10
CA ALA A 231 6.98 31.66 -23.68
C ALA A 231 8.36 31.02 -23.73
N ASP A 232 9.36 31.75 -24.24
CA ASP A 232 10.74 31.25 -24.35
C ASP A 232 11.38 31.02 -22.97
N GLN A 233 11.08 31.88 -21.99
CA GLN A 233 11.54 31.72 -20.61
C GLN A 233 10.93 30.49 -19.91
N LEU A 234 9.67 30.16 -20.19
CA LEU A 234 8.97 29.04 -19.55
C LEU A 234 9.18 27.71 -20.27
N ALA A 235 9.62 27.71 -21.54
CA ALA A 235 9.85 26.50 -22.32
C ALA A 235 10.80 25.49 -21.64
N PRO A 236 11.93 25.88 -21.00
CA PRO A 236 12.74 24.96 -20.21
C PRO A 236 12.00 24.34 -19.02
N SER A 237 11.23 25.15 -18.27
CA SER A 237 10.46 24.68 -17.11
C SER A 237 9.34 23.72 -17.52
N LEU A 238 8.62 24.02 -18.61
CA LEU A 238 7.58 23.13 -19.15
C LEU A 238 8.18 21.79 -19.60
N ARG A 239 9.33 21.82 -20.29
CA ARG A 239 10.07 20.59 -20.63
C ARG A 239 10.46 19.81 -19.38
N GLN A 240 11.00 20.48 -18.36
CA GLN A 240 11.38 19.83 -17.11
C GLN A 240 10.18 19.20 -16.39
N ILE A 241 9.02 19.88 -16.35
CA ILE A 241 7.79 19.33 -15.77
C ILE A 241 7.35 18.06 -16.52
N LYS A 242 7.39 18.07 -17.85
CA LYS A 242 7.09 16.88 -18.67
C LYS A 242 8.04 15.71 -18.36
N GLN A 243 9.34 15.98 -18.18
CA GLN A 243 10.32 14.96 -17.77
C GLN A 243 10.02 14.36 -16.39
N LEU A 244 9.70 15.22 -15.41
CA LEU A 244 9.35 14.78 -14.06
C LEU A 244 8.05 13.96 -14.04
N ALA A 245 7.03 14.40 -14.80
CA ALA A 245 5.78 13.68 -14.96
C ALA A 245 6.00 12.29 -15.58
N ALA A 246 6.78 12.22 -16.65
CA ALA A 246 7.12 10.96 -17.31
C ALA A 246 7.89 10.03 -16.36
N SER A 247 8.89 10.55 -15.64
CA SER A 247 9.67 9.79 -14.66
C SER A 247 8.80 9.22 -13.54
N ARG A 248 7.89 10.02 -12.99
CA ARG A 248 6.95 9.58 -11.95
C ARG A 248 6.00 8.49 -12.47
N MET A 249 5.54 8.62 -13.70
CA MET A 249 4.67 7.61 -14.32
C MET A 249 5.43 6.32 -14.62
N VAL A 250 6.68 6.37 -15.07
CA VAL A 250 7.51 5.15 -15.23
C VAL A 250 7.73 4.48 -13.88
N ALA A 251 8.00 5.24 -12.82
CA ALA A 251 8.14 4.69 -11.47
C ALA A 251 6.84 4.00 -11.01
N GLU A 252 5.68 4.61 -11.29
CA GLU A 252 4.36 4.03 -11.00
C GLU A 252 4.11 2.73 -11.79
N LEU A 253 4.42 2.72 -13.10
CA LEU A 253 4.27 1.54 -13.95
C LEU A 253 5.17 0.39 -13.47
N ARG A 254 6.41 0.69 -13.05
CA ARG A 254 7.31 -0.30 -12.46
C ARG A 254 6.76 -0.84 -11.14
N LEU A 255 6.32 0.04 -10.24
CA LEU A 255 5.71 -0.38 -8.97
C LEU A 255 4.52 -1.31 -9.20
N ARG A 256 3.64 -0.97 -10.14
CA ARG A 256 2.46 -1.78 -10.48
C ARG A 256 2.82 -3.11 -11.11
N ARG A 257 3.78 -3.12 -12.04
CA ARG A 257 4.33 -4.36 -12.62
C ARG A 257 4.89 -5.26 -11.53
N ASP A 258 5.72 -4.71 -10.67
CA ASP A 258 6.37 -5.48 -9.60
C ASP A 258 5.35 -5.95 -8.55
N ALA A 259 4.22 -5.24 -8.41
CA ALA A 259 3.05 -5.64 -7.62
C ALA A 259 2.14 -6.70 -8.28
N GLY A 260 2.44 -7.14 -9.51
CA GLY A 260 1.67 -8.17 -10.24
C GLY A 260 0.57 -7.63 -11.16
N GLN A 261 0.39 -6.30 -11.28
CA GLN A 261 -0.64 -5.70 -12.15
C GLN A 261 -0.20 -5.65 -13.63
N HIS A 262 0.11 -6.82 -14.18
CA HIS A 262 0.69 -6.96 -15.51
C HIS A 262 -0.23 -6.49 -16.64
N ARG A 263 -1.51 -6.82 -16.57
CA ARG A 263 -2.48 -6.46 -17.62
C ARG A 263 -2.78 -4.97 -17.57
N TYR A 264 -2.88 -4.38 -16.38
CA TYR A 264 -3.02 -2.93 -16.23
C TYR A 264 -1.83 -2.18 -16.87
N VAL A 265 -0.60 -2.60 -16.57
CA VAL A 265 0.61 -1.98 -17.13
C VAL A 265 0.66 -2.16 -18.64
N TRP A 266 0.42 -3.36 -19.15
CA TRP A 266 0.39 -3.64 -20.59
C TRP A 266 -0.59 -2.73 -21.35
N ASN A 267 -1.78 -2.50 -20.79
CA ASN A 267 -2.79 -1.66 -21.42
C ASN A 267 -2.42 -0.16 -21.44
N LEU A 268 -1.56 0.29 -20.52
CA LEU A 268 -1.14 1.68 -20.43
C LEU A 268 0.09 2.00 -21.28
N LEU A 269 1.02 1.05 -21.45
CA LEU A 269 2.29 1.28 -22.14
C LEU A 269 2.15 1.86 -23.57
N PRO A 270 1.21 1.39 -24.42
CA PRO A 270 1.04 1.95 -25.78
C PRO A 270 0.60 3.42 -25.79
N ASN A 271 -0.06 3.88 -24.71
CA ASN A 271 -0.60 5.23 -24.59
C ASN A 271 0.33 6.18 -23.81
N PHE A 272 1.60 5.81 -23.63
CA PHE A 272 2.58 6.63 -22.92
C PHE A 272 2.82 7.96 -23.67
N PRO A 273 2.72 9.13 -23.01
CA PRO A 273 2.91 10.43 -23.63
C PRO A 273 4.39 10.64 -23.97
N ALA A 274 4.73 10.55 -25.26
CA ALA A 274 6.11 10.69 -25.71
C ALA A 274 6.56 12.15 -25.89
N GLU A 275 5.62 13.09 -25.96
CA GLU A 275 5.90 14.49 -26.27
C GLU A 275 6.73 15.17 -25.17
N GLY A 276 7.92 15.68 -25.53
CA GLY A 276 8.78 16.41 -24.60
C GLY A 276 9.49 15.53 -23.57
N VAL A 277 9.46 14.19 -23.72
CA VAL A 277 10.10 13.21 -22.84
C VAL A 277 11.48 12.80 -23.36
N GLY A 278 12.40 12.50 -22.45
CA GLY A 278 13.79 12.17 -22.73
C GLY A 278 13.92 10.83 -23.44
N GLY A 279 14.91 10.71 -24.32
CA GLY A 279 15.11 9.49 -25.12
C GLY A 279 15.39 8.25 -24.27
N ASP A 280 16.01 8.43 -23.11
CA ASP A 280 16.28 7.41 -22.09
C ASP A 280 15.00 6.85 -21.46
N ILE A 281 14.06 7.71 -21.06
CA ILE A 281 12.76 7.30 -20.53
C ILE A 281 11.98 6.53 -21.59
N LEU A 282 11.93 7.06 -22.83
CA LEU A 282 11.23 6.41 -23.93
C LEU A 282 11.86 5.07 -24.31
N GLN A 283 13.18 4.95 -24.19
CA GLN A 283 13.87 3.69 -24.37
C GLN A 283 13.46 2.66 -23.31
N GLY A 284 13.40 3.07 -22.03
CA GLY A 284 12.94 2.20 -20.96
C GLY A 284 11.47 1.73 -21.12
N ILE A 285 10.60 2.56 -21.72
CA ILE A 285 9.24 2.16 -22.07
C ILE A 285 9.24 1.13 -23.21
N ARG A 286 10.02 1.35 -24.28
CA ARG A 286 10.15 0.37 -25.37
C ARG A 286 10.68 -0.97 -24.89
N GLU A 287 11.67 -0.96 -23.99
CA GLU A 287 12.19 -2.17 -23.35
C GLU A 287 11.11 -2.89 -22.55
N MET A 288 10.30 -2.16 -21.78
CA MET A 288 9.20 -2.77 -21.02
C MET A 288 8.14 -3.40 -21.94
N ILE A 289 7.81 -2.75 -23.06
CA ILE A 289 6.90 -3.30 -24.07
C ILE A 289 7.49 -4.59 -24.65
N HIS A 290 8.75 -4.54 -25.07
CA HIS A 290 9.44 -5.69 -25.66
C HIS A 290 9.52 -6.88 -24.70
N ASP A 291 9.79 -6.62 -23.41
CA ASP A 291 9.80 -7.65 -22.37
C ASP A 291 8.45 -8.37 -22.26
N TYR A 292 7.34 -7.62 -22.33
CA TYR A 292 6.00 -8.22 -22.31
C TYR A 292 5.72 -9.03 -23.57
N GLU A 293 6.07 -8.53 -24.75
CA GLU A 293 5.91 -9.25 -26.03
C GLU A 293 6.67 -10.58 -26.01
N LEU A 294 7.92 -10.56 -25.56
CA LEU A 294 8.74 -11.77 -25.41
C LEU A 294 8.11 -12.78 -24.44
N ARG A 295 7.53 -12.32 -23.33
CA ARG A 295 6.84 -13.19 -22.37
C ARG A 295 5.57 -13.80 -22.94
N LEU A 296 4.74 -13.00 -23.63
CA LEU A 296 3.50 -13.48 -24.26
C LEU A 296 3.79 -14.54 -25.32
N ALA A 297 4.75 -14.26 -26.22
CA ALA A 297 5.17 -15.23 -27.22
C ALA A 297 5.71 -16.53 -26.58
N ARG A 298 6.38 -16.41 -25.43
CA ARG A 298 6.89 -17.56 -24.68
C ARG A 298 5.77 -18.40 -24.05
N TYR A 299 4.68 -17.79 -23.58
CA TYR A 299 3.51 -18.55 -23.09
C TYR A 299 2.91 -19.42 -24.19
N ASP A 300 2.65 -18.82 -25.35
CA ASP A 300 2.02 -19.52 -26.47
C ASP A 300 2.88 -20.70 -26.94
N GLU A 301 4.20 -20.52 -27.01
CA GLU A 301 5.12 -21.58 -27.42
C GLU A 301 5.18 -22.72 -26.38
N ILE A 302 5.26 -22.41 -25.08
CA ILE A 302 5.26 -23.43 -24.02
C ILE A 302 4.02 -24.32 -24.10
N ILE A 303 2.83 -23.72 -24.15
CA ILE A 303 1.57 -24.47 -24.17
C ILE A 303 1.46 -25.31 -25.44
N LYS A 304 1.83 -24.74 -26.59
CA LYS A 304 1.85 -25.45 -27.87
C LYS A 304 2.79 -26.66 -27.84
N GLN A 305 4.02 -26.49 -27.36
CA GLN A 305 5.00 -27.59 -27.26
C GLN A 305 4.54 -28.66 -26.27
N LEU A 306 4.04 -28.27 -25.10
CA LEU A 306 3.57 -29.20 -24.07
C LEU A 306 2.40 -30.07 -24.58
N LYS A 307 1.43 -29.45 -25.27
CA LYS A 307 0.32 -30.18 -25.92
C LYS A 307 0.81 -31.11 -27.02
N ALA A 308 1.76 -30.66 -27.85
CA ALA A 308 2.34 -31.49 -28.92
C ALA A 308 3.14 -32.69 -28.38
N LEU A 309 3.86 -32.53 -27.27
CA LEU A 309 4.54 -33.63 -26.58
C LEU A 309 3.53 -34.64 -26.00
N ALA A 310 2.50 -34.15 -25.31
CA ALA A 310 1.47 -35.01 -24.72
C ALA A 310 0.69 -35.81 -25.78
N ALA A 311 0.41 -35.21 -26.94
CA ALA A 311 -0.26 -35.89 -28.04
C ALA A 311 0.57 -37.04 -28.65
N ARG A 312 1.91 -36.93 -28.63
CA ARG A 312 2.83 -37.95 -29.17
C ARG A 312 3.04 -39.14 -28.25
N MET A 313 2.67 -39.02 -26.97
CA MET A 313 2.83 -40.12 -26.02
C MET A 313 2.00 -41.34 -26.41
N GLN A 314 2.62 -42.52 -26.46
CA GLN A 314 1.93 -43.76 -26.85
C GLN A 314 1.02 -44.33 -25.75
N ASP A 315 1.36 -44.11 -24.48
CA ASP A 315 0.59 -44.61 -23.34
C ASP A 315 -0.71 -43.80 -23.14
N THR A 316 -1.84 -44.43 -23.45
CA THR A 316 -3.18 -43.84 -23.31
C THR A 316 -3.51 -43.48 -21.86
N ILE A 317 -3.15 -44.31 -20.88
CA ILE A 317 -3.46 -44.06 -19.47
C ILE A 317 -2.66 -42.86 -18.99
N ALA A 318 -1.38 -42.80 -19.33
CA ALA A 318 -0.56 -41.64 -18.99
C ALA A 318 -1.09 -40.37 -19.67
N ARG A 319 -1.50 -40.44 -20.94
CA ARG A 319 -2.09 -39.31 -21.67
C ARG A 319 -3.36 -38.76 -20.99
N GLU A 320 -4.27 -39.63 -20.57
CA GLU A 320 -5.49 -39.24 -19.85
C GLU A 320 -5.18 -38.58 -18.49
N ASN A 321 -4.17 -39.09 -17.77
CA ASN A 321 -3.74 -38.49 -16.49
C ASN A 321 -3.06 -37.12 -16.67
N LEU A 322 -2.45 -36.85 -17.83
CA LEU A 322 -1.76 -35.59 -18.10
C LEU A 322 -2.70 -34.46 -18.50
N LYS A 323 -3.81 -34.79 -19.14
CA LYS A 323 -4.80 -33.82 -19.62
C LYS A 323 -5.22 -32.79 -18.56
N PRO A 324 -5.71 -33.18 -17.36
CA PRO A 324 -6.11 -32.19 -16.35
C PRO A 324 -4.94 -31.33 -15.84
N ILE A 325 -3.70 -31.82 -15.93
CA ILE A 325 -2.51 -31.08 -15.50
C ILE A 325 -2.15 -30.02 -16.55
N ILE A 326 -2.19 -30.39 -17.83
CA ILE A 326 -1.89 -29.47 -18.94
C ILE A 326 -2.98 -28.41 -19.07
N ASP A 327 -4.24 -28.80 -18.91
CA ASP A 327 -5.38 -27.85 -18.92
C ASP A 327 -5.25 -26.84 -17.76
N GLU A 328 -4.79 -27.27 -16.57
CA GLU A 328 -4.49 -26.37 -15.45
C GLU A 328 -3.33 -25.42 -15.77
N ILE A 329 -2.21 -25.95 -16.32
CA ILE A 329 -1.06 -25.12 -16.70
C ILE A 329 -1.49 -24.08 -17.73
N GLU A 330 -2.26 -24.45 -18.75
CA GLU A 330 -2.76 -23.51 -19.76
C GLU A 330 -3.66 -22.43 -19.16
N ALA A 331 -4.57 -22.80 -18.26
CA ALA A 331 -5.50 -21.85 -17.67
C ALA A 331 -4.83 -20.88 -16.68
N GLU A 332 -3.70 -21.28 -16.08
CA GLU A 332 -3.09 -20.58 -14.94
C GLU A 332 -1.67 -20.07 -15.22
N LEU A 333 -1.14 -20.29 -16.43
CA LEU A 333 0.15 -19.74 -16.83
C LEU A 333 0.08 -18.20 -16.87
N SER A 334 0.92 -17.57 -16.08
CA SER A 334 0.97 -16.12 -15.89
C SER A 334 2.43 -15.67 -15.78
N ALA A 335 2.62 -14.35 -15.67
CA ALA A 335 3.96 -13.79 -15.45
C ALA A 335 4.57 -14.27 -14.12
N ASP A 336 3.74 -14.57 -13.12
CA ASP A 336 4.17 -15.04 -11.81
C ASP A 336 4.45 -16.55 -11.77
N THR A 337 3.91 -17.32 -12.72
CA THR A 337 4.10 -18.78 -12.77
C THR A 337 5.05 -19.26 -13.86
N LEU A 338 5.44 -18.40 -14.81
CA LEU A 338 6.33 -18.75 -15.92
C LEU A 338 7.64 -19.42 -15.50
N GLU A 339 8.26 -18.91 -14.44
CA GLU A 339 9.55 -19.41 -13.95
C GLU A 339 9.47 -20.87 -13.48
N ARG A 340 8.28 -21.36 -13.10
CA ARG A 340 8.06 -22.76 -12.71
C ARG A 340 8.35 -23.73 -13.85
N LEU A 341 8.25 -23.27 -15.11
CA LEU A 341 8.48 -24.07 -16.30
C LEU A 341 9.91 -23.92 -16.86
N ALA A 342 10.82 -23.25 -16.15
CA ALA A 342 12.17 -22.99 -16.65
C ALA A 342 12.94 -24.27 -16.99
N ALA A 343 12.83 -25.32 -16.17
CA ALA A 343 13.47 -26.60 -16.45
C ALA A 343 12.95 -27.26 -17.74
N PHE A 344 11.64 -27.16 -18.00
CA PHE A 344 11.04 -27.63 -19.25
C PHE A 344 11.57 -26.83 -20.44
N MET A 345 11.52 -25.49 -20.37
CA MET A 345 11.97 -24.61 -21.45
C MET A 345 13.42 -24.88 -21.85
N LEU A 346 14.28 -25.17 -20.88
CA LEU A 346 15.70 -25.43 -21.14
C LEU A 346 15.95 -26.74 -21.91
N ASN A 347 15.01 -27.69 -21.84
CA ASN A 347 15.17 -29.04 -22.37
C ASN A 347 14.13 -29.41 -23.45
N ALA A 348 13.19 -28.53 -23.76
CA ALA A 348 12.07 -28.84 -24.65
C ALA A 348 12.53 -29.24 -26.06
N ASP A 349 13.57 -28.59 -26.57
CA ASP A 349 14.16 -28.84 -27.89
C ASP A 349 15.25 -29.94 -27.90
N ASP A 350 15.59 -30.54 -26.76
CA ASP A 350 16.62 -31.58 -26.72
C ASP A 350 16.12 -32.86 -27.42
N ALA A 351 16.60 -33.13 -28.62
CA ALA A 351 16.22 -34.29 -29.41
C ALA A 351 16.60 -35.63 -28.77
N LYS A 352 17.53 -35.65 -27.81
CA LYS A 352 17.97 -36.87 -27.11
C LYS A 352 17.10 -37.21 -25.91
N MET A 353 16.36 -36.24 -25.38
CA MET A 353 15.51 -36.42 -24.22
C MET A 353 14.14 -36.99 -24.63
N PRO A 354 13.68 -38.10 -24.03
CA PRO A 354 12.35 -38.64 -24.32
C PRO A 354 11.22 -37.65 -24.00
N ASP A 355 10.16 -37.67 -24.80
CA ASP A 355 9.00 -36.77 -24.64
C ASP A 355 8.40 -36.83 -23.22
N GLY A 356 8.34 -38.03 -22.62
CA GLY A 356 7.84 -38.23 -21.26
C GLY A 356 8.70 -37.56 -20.19
N GLU A 357 10.02 -37.50 -20.37
CA GLU A 357 10.93 -36.83 -19.44
C GLU A 357 10.80 -35.31 -19.53
N LYS A 358 10.60 -34.77 -20.75
CA LYS A 358 10.32 -33.34 -20.95
C LYS A 358 9.02 -32.91 -20.28
N ILE A 359 7.96 -33.70 -20.47
CA ILE A 359 6.66 -33.46 -19.82
C ILE A 359 6.80 -33.54 -18.30
N ALA A 360 7.59 -34.49 -17.78
CA ALA A 360 7.84 -34.61 -16.36
C ALA A 360 8.47 -33.33 -15.78
N LEU A 361 9.43 -32.71 -16.48
CA LEU A 361 10.04 -31.43 -16.07
C LEU A 361 9.01 -30.29 -15.99
N ALA A 362 8.07 -30.21 -16.94
CA ALA A 362 7.02 -29.20 -16.92
C ALA A 362 6.11 -29.37 -15.70
N ILE A 363 5.62 -30.59 -15.48
CA ILE A 363 4.64 -30.88 -14.42
C ILE A 363 5.27 -30.78 -13.03
N SER A 364 6.45 -31.35 -12.85
CA SER A 364 7.14 -31.29 -11.57
C SER A 364 7.62 -29.88 -11.25
N GLY A 365 8.08 -29.10 -12.25
CA GLY A 365 8.39 -27.69 -12.06
C GLY A 365 7.17 -26.86 -11.67
N TRP A 366 6.01 -27.11 -12.31
CA TRP A 366 4.74 -26.48 -11.98
C TRP A 366 4.29 -26.74 -10.53
N LEU A 367 4.39 -28.00 -10.09
CA LEU A 367 3.86 -28.46 -8.81
C LEU A 367 4.82 -28.31 -7.63
N LEU A 368 6.11 -28.54 -7.85
CA LEU A 368 7.15 -28.59 -6.80
C LEU A 368 8.07 -27.37 -6.80
N GLY A 369 7.89 -26.47 -7.77
CA GLY A 369 8.74 -25.31 -7.99
C GLY A 369 9.95 -25.60 -8.89
N THR A 370 10.51 -24.55 -9.46
CA THR A 370 11.56 -24.58 -10.49
C THR A 370 12.77 -25.44 -10.12
N ASN A 371 13.20 -25.39 -8.85
CA ASN A 371 14.39 -26.08 -8.36
C ASN A 371 14.17 -27.55 -7.98
N SER A 372 12.95 -28.06 -8.15
CA SER A 372 12.57 -29.43 -7.77
C SER A 372 12.01 -30.23 -8.94
N ALA A 373 12.23 -29.77 -10.17
CA ALA A 373 11.82 -30.49 -11.37
C ALA A 373 12.53 -31.85 -11.47
N THR A 374 11.79 -32.89 -11.84
CA THR A 374 12.25 -34.27 -12.05
C THR A 374 11.90 -34.74 -13.46
N VAL A 375 12.75 -35.58 -14.04
CA VAL A 375 12.53 -36.22 -15.34
C VAL A 375 11.63 -37.46 -15.24
N LYS A 376 11.27 -37.88 -14.03
CA LYS A 376 10.49 -39.10 -13.80
C LYS A 376 8.99 -38.82 -13.88
N LEU A 377 8.40 -39.12 -15.04
CA LEU A 377 6.97 -38.89 -15.30
C LEU A 377 6.02 -39.50 -14.25
N PRO A 378 6.21 -40.74 -13.76
CA PRO A 378 5.33 -41.29 -12.72
C PRO A 378 5.38 -40.51 -11.40
N GLU A 379 6.55 -39.99 -11.01
CA GLU A 379 6.70 -39.16 -9.81
C GLU A 379 5.97 -37.82 -9.99
N ALA A 380 6.08 -37.21 -11.18
CA ALA A 380 5.39 -35.96 -11.50
C ALA A 380 3.85 -36.11 -11.50
N ILE A 381 3.33 -37.21 -12.07
CA ILE A 381 1.89 -37.52 -12.04
C ILE A 381 1.43 -37.81 -10.59
N SER A 382 2.23 -38.55 -9.81
CA SER A 382 1.93 -38.80 -8.40
C SER A 382 1.87 -37.48 -7.60
N ALA A 383 2.76 -36.52 -7.86
CA ALA A 383 2.73 -35.22 -7.20
C ALA A 383 1.41 -34.47 -7.42
N PHE A 384 0.83 -34.53 -8.63
CA PHE A 384 -0.48 -33.96 -8.91
C PHE A 384 -1.59 -34.63 -8.10
N LYS A 385 -1.59 -35.97 -8.05
CA LYS A 385 -2.54 -36.74 -7.25
C LYS A 385 -2.42 -36.42 -5.76
N THR A 386 -1.21 -36.44 -5.22
CA THR A 386 -0.93 -36.08 -3.82
C THR A 386 -1.43 -34.68 -3.50
N ARG A 387 -1.19 -33.68 -4.37
CA ARG A 387 -1.71 -32.32 -4.16
C ARG A 387 -3.23 -32.27 -4.09
N ASN A 388 -3.92 -33.02 -4.94
CA ASN A 388 -5.38 -33.07 -4.91
C ASN A 388 -5.90 -33.76 -3.64
N LEU A 389 -5.24 -34.83 -3.18
CA LEU A 389 -5.53 -35.46 -1.89
C LEU A 389 -5.26 -34.51 -0.70
N ILE A 390 -4.22 -33.67 -0.77
CA ILE A 390 -3.97 -32.64 0.25
C ILE A 390 -5.12 -31.63 0.28
N ARG A 391 -5.61 -31.17 -0.88
CA ARG A 391 -6.77 -30.27 -0.96
C ARG A 391 -8.01 -30.91 -0.35
N GLU A 392 -8.28 -32.18 -0.67
CA GLU A 392 -9.36 -32.95 -0.08
C GLU A 392 -9.22 -33.05 1.44
N TYR A 393 -8.04 -33.43 1.93
CA TYR A 393 -7.73 -33.52 3.36
C TYR A 393 -7.98 -32.20 4.11
N MET A 394 -7.57 -31.06 3.54
CA MET A 394 -7.70 -29.74 4.16
C MET A 394 -9.15 -29.23 4.18
N ASN A 395 -9.97 -29.67 3.22
CA ASN A 395 -11.37 -29.26 3.10
C ASN A 395 -12.35 -30.24 3.76
N GLU A 396 -11.93 -31.46 4.07
CA GLU A 396 -12.77 -32.49 4.67
C GLU A 396 -13.13 -32.12 6.11
N THR A 397 -14.41 -32.19 6.47
CA THR A 397 -14.91 -31.87 7.83
C THR A 397 -15.12 -33.12 8.69
N SER A 398 -15.30 -34.29 8.06
CA SER A 398 -15.46 -35.60 8.68
C SER A 398 -14.11 -36.15 9.12
N LEU A 399 -13.93 -36.40 10.43
CA LEU A 399 -12.67 -36.97 10.95
C LEU A 399 -12.33 -38.33 10.31
N PRO A 400 -13.26 -39.30 10.17
CA PRO A 400 -12.96 -40.58 9.53
C PRO A 400 -12.49 -40.46 8.06
N ASP A 401 -13.14 -39.60 7.28
CA ASP A 401 -12.79 -39.42 5.86
C ASP A 401 -11.47 -38.66 5.71
N ARG A 402 -11.20 -37.71 6.61
CA ARG A 402 -9.92 -37.01 6.69
C ARG A 402 -8.77 -37.97 7.02
N GLU A 403 -8.95 -38.88 7.96
CA GLU A 403 -7.97 -39.93 8.30
C GLU A 403 -7.73 -40.88 7.12
N ARG A 404 -8.80 -41.33 6.45
CA ARG A 404 -8.69 -42.16 5.24
C ARG A 404 -7.93 -41.46 4.12
N THR A 405 -8.20 -40.17 3.88
CA THR A 405 -7.50 -39.37 2.87
C THR A 405 -6.01 -39.26 3.19
N PHE A 406 -5.67 -39.10 4.47
CA PHE A 406 -4.27 -39.09 4.92
C PHE A 406 -3.54 -40.40 4.64
N GLU A 407 -4.20 -41.55 4.81
CA GLU A 407 -3.61 -42.84 4.44
C GLU A 407 -3.38 -42.95 2.92
N TYR A 408 -4.28 -42.43 2.07
CA TYR A 408 -4.02 -42.37 0.63
C TYR A 408 -2.84 -41.47 0.26
N ILE A 409 -2.66 -40.34 0.96
CA ILE A 409 -1.49 -39.49 0.77
C ILE A 409 -0.21 -40.29 1.01
N LYS A 410 -0.14 -41.09 2.08
CA LYS A 410 1.06 -41.90 2.41
C LYS A 410 1.38 -42.97 1.38
N LEU A 411 0.37 -43.49 0.67
CA LEU A 411 0.54 -44.54 -0.34
C LEU A 411 1.11 -44.00 -1.67
N GLU A 412 0.94 -42.71 -1.94
CA GLU A 412 1.48 -42.09 -3.15
C GLU A 412 3.00 -41.91 -3.07
N PRO A 413 3.78 -42.19 -4.14
CA PRO A 413 5.22 -41.91 -4.19
C PRO A 413 5.60 -40.47 -3.79
N ALA A 414 4.76 -39.49 -4.13
CA ALA A 414 4.91 -38.08 -3.78
C ALA A 414 4.36 -37.70 -2.39
N GLY A 415 3.85 -38.66 -1.60
CA GLY A 415 3.33 -38.48 -0.25
C GLY A 415 4.37 -38.23 0.85
N LYS A 416 5.66 -38.25 0.50
CA LYS A 416 6.75 -38.03 1.46
C LYS A 416 6.71 -36.60 2.02
N PRO A 417 7.01 -36.38 3.31
CA PRO A 417 6.93 -35.05 3.93
C PRO A 417 7.68 -33.94 3.17
N GLU A 418 8.86 -34.24 2.62
CA GLU A 418 9.66 -33.29 1.84
C GLU A 418 8.95 -32.83 0.55
N ILE A 419 8.27 -33.75 -0.14
CA ILE A 419 7.54 -33.44 -1.38
C ILE A 419 6.22 -32.74 -1.04
N VAL A 420 5.53 -33.17 0.02
CA VAL A 420 4.32 -32.51 0.54
C VAL A 420 4.62 -31.05 0.92
N ALA A 421 5.75 -30.77 1.56
CA ALA A 421 6.14 -29.40 1.89
C ALA A 421 6.34 -28.53 0.64
N LYS A 422 6.94 -29.08 -0.42
CA LYS A 422 7.11 -28.39 -1.71
C LYS A 422 5.76 -28.15 -2.40
N LEU A 423 4.87 -29.14 -2.38
CA LEU A 423 3.52 -29.00 -2.91
C LEU A 423 2.75 -27.89 -2.18
N LEU A 424 2.79 -27.87 -0.85
CA LEU A 424 2.15 -26.85 -0.02
C LEU A 424 2.68 -25.44 -0.32
N ALA A 425 3.99 -25.31 -0.59
CA ALA A 425 4.62 -24.03 -0.90
C ALA A 425 4.20 -23.46 -2.27
N HIS A 426 3.75 -24.29 -3.20
CA HIS A 426 3.47 -23.90 -4.59
C HIS A 426 2.01 -24.09 -5.02
N MET A 427 1.19 -24.77 -4.23
CA MET A 427 -0.25 -24.89 -4.48
C MET A 427 -1.02 -23.64 -4.08
N LYS A 428 -2.17 -23.42 -4.73
CA LYS A 428 -3.15 -22.44 -4.28
C LYS A 428 -3.59 -22.71 -2.83
N PRO A 429 -3.94 -21.67 -2.06
CA PRO A 429 -4.55 -21.82 -0.75
C PRO A 429 -5.70 -22.85 -0.78
N PRO A 430 -5.72 -23.83 0.14
CA PRO A 430 -6.82 -24.77 0.23
C PRO A 430 -8.06 -24.05 0.77
N GLY A 431 -9.23 -24.36 0.21
CA GLY A 431 -10.51 -23.78 0.62
C GLY A 431 -11.33 -23.28 -0.56
N ILE A 432 -12.64 -23.20 -0.35
CA ILE A 432 -13.52 -22.49 -1.28
C ILE A 432 -13.42 -21.01 -0.92
N VAL A 433 -12.79 -20.24 -1.80
CA VAL A 433 -12.87 -18.78 -1.72
C VAL A 433 -14.28 -18.41 -2.18
N PRO A 434 -15.09 -17.71 -1.37
CA PRO A 434 -16.40 -17.23 -1.82
C PRO A 434 -16.25 -16.34 -3.04
N GLU A 435 -17.28 -16.22 -3.87
CA GLU A 435 -17.24 -15.27 -4.99
C GLU A 435 -17.35 -13.83 -4.46
N TRP A 436 -16.55 -12.91 -5.01
CA TRP A 436 -16.69 -11.48 -4.70
C TRP A 436 -17.89 -10.89 -5.43
N SER A 437 -18.47 -9.82 -4.88
CA SER A 437 -19.50 -9.05 -5.59
C SER A 437 -18.93 -8.41 -6.86
N PRO A 438 -19.65 -8.42 -8.00
CA PRO A 438 -19.25 -7.68 -9.20
C PRO A 438 -19.00 -6.19 -8.97
N GLU A 439 -19.66 -5.60 -7.96
CA GLU A 439 -19.54 -4.18 -7.62
C GLU A 439 -18.23 -3.85 -6.86
N LYS A 440 -17.67 -4.82 -6.13
CA LYS A 440 -16.42 -4.66 -5.36
C LYS A 440 -15.48 -5.86 -5.62
N PRO A 441 -14.74 -5.86 -6.75
CA PRO A 441 -13.83 -6.95 -7.09
C PRO A 441 -12.78 -7.20 -6.01
N GLY A 442 -12.61 -8.46 -5.63
CA GLY A 442 -11.65 -8.87 -4.59
C GLY A 442 -12.05 -8.51 -3.16
N TYR A 443 -13.25 -7.97 -2.94
CA TYR A 443 -13.79 -7.68 -1.62
C TYR A 443 -14.60 -8.87 -1.10
N PHE A 444 -14.27 -9.34 0.11
CA PHE A 444 -14.96 -10.44 0.77
C PHE A 444 -15.43 -10.08 2.17
N THR A 445 -16.58 -10.64 2.53
CA THR A 445 -17.07 -10.72 3.90
C THR A 445 -16.95 -12.15 4.35
N LEU A 446 -16.18 -12.38 5.42
CA LEU A 446 -15.88 -13.71 5.93
C LEU A 446 -16.22 -13.78 7.42
N GLU A 447 -16.49 -14.99 7.89
CA GLU A 447 -16.74 -15.26 9.30
C GLU A 447 -15.68 -16.21 9.83
N ALA A 448 -15.27 -16.00 11.08
CA ALA A 448 -14.41 -16.91 11.79
C ALA A 448 -15.01 -17.22 13.17
N PRO A 449 -14.83 -18.44 13.68
CA PRO A 449 -15.38 -18.83 14.97
C PRO A 449 -14.78 -17.96 16.07
N GLY A 450 -15.63 -17.44 16.96
CA GLY A 450 -15.20 -16.74 18.17
C GLY A 450 -14.53 -17.69 19.18
N LEU A 451 -14.10 -17.14 20.32
CA LEU A 451 -13.69 -17.95 21.46
C LEU A 451 -14.91 -18.75 21.98
N THR A 452 -14.69 -19.80 22.77
CA THR A 452 -15.75 -20.72 23.22
C THR A 452 -16.97 -19.96 23.80
N ASN A 453 -18.15 -20.13 23.19
CA ASN A 453 -19.43 -19.45 23.46
C ASN A 453 -19.61 -18.03 22.89
N ASP A 454 -18.64 -17.48 22.16
CA ASP A 454 -18.82 -16.24 21.41
C ASP A 454 -19.47 -16.51 20.05
N GLN A 455 -20.22 -15.51 19.56
CA GLN A 455 -20.69 -15.54 18.18
C GLN A 455 -19.51 -15.49 17.21
N PRO A 456 -19.65 -16.05 15.99
CA PRO A 456 -18.68 -15.85 14.93
C PRO A 456 -18.40 -14.35 14.72
N PHE A 457 -17.14 -14.00 14.52
CA PHE A 457 -16.77 -12.63 14.20
C PHE A 457 -16.68 -12.47 12.69
N THR A 458 -17.32 -11.42 12.19
CA THR A 458 -17.25 -11.03 10.77
C THR A 458 -16.02 -10.17 10.54
N TYR A 459 -15.27 -10.46 9.48
CA TYR A 459 -14.14 -9.67 9.02
C TYR A 459 -14.22 -9.45 7.51
N TYR A 460 -13.51 -8.43 7.05
CA TYR A 460 -13.50 -8.00 5.65
C TYR A 460 -12.10 -8.12 5.06
N VAL A 461 -12.02 -8.54 3.80
CA VAL A 461 -10.76 -8.72 3.09
C VAL A 461 -10.87 -8.01 1.75
N GLN A 462 -9.86 -7.22 1.40
CA GLN A 462 -9.69 -6.65 0.06
C GLN A 462 -8.43 -7.23 -0.56
N LEU A 463 -8.59 -8.01 -1.62
CA LEU A 463 -7.48 -8.46 -2.45
C LEU A 463 -6.96 -7.33 -3.34
N PRO A 464 -5.65 -7.33 -3.66
CA PRO A 464 -5.11 -6.37 -4.61
C PRO A 464 -5.71 -6.58 -6.02
N PRO A 465 -5.76 -5.54 -6.87
CA PRO A 465 -6.12 -5.69 -8.27
C PRO A 465 -5.21 -6.71 -8.97
N GLU A 466 -5.80 -7.51 -9.86
CA GLU A 466 -5.09 -8.57 -10.60
C GLU A 466 -4.42 -9.62 -9.68
N TYR A 467 -5.03 -9.89 -8.52
CA TYR A 467 -4.56 -10.92 -7.60
C TYR A 467 -4.36 -12.29 -8.27
N ASP A 468 -3.12 -12.77 -8.22
CA ASP A 468 -2.73 -14.15 -8.55
C ASP A 468 -2.44 -14.92 -7.24
N PRO A 469 -3.14 -16.04 -6.94
CA PRO A 469 -2.91 -16.84 -5.73
C PRO A 469 -1.54 -17.54 -5.65
N TYR A 470 -0.77 -17.55 -6.73
CA TYR A 470 0.59 -18.10 -6.73
C TYR A 470 1.67 -17.08 -6.34
N ARG A 471 1.29 -15.80 -6.20
CA ARG A 471 2.18 -14.72 -5.78
C ARG A 471 2.07 -14.49 -4.27
N GLN A 472 3.19 -14.13 -3.64
CA GLN A 472 3.21 -13.71 -2.25
C GLN A 472 2.92 -12.21 -2.14
N TYR A 473 2.01 -11.84 -1.24
CA TYR A 473 1.65 -10.45 -0.98
C TYR A 473 1.93 -10.09 0.48
N PRO A 474 2.34 -8.84 0.76
CA PRO A 474 2.31 -8.33 2.12
C PRO A 474 0.86 -8.24 2.58
N THR A 475 0.55 -8.82 3.75
CA THR A 475 -0.77 -8.74 4.37
C THR A 475 -0.80 -7.62 5.40
N ILE A 476 -1.78 -6.72 5.27
CA ILE A 476 -2.06 -5.69 6.25
C ILE A 476 -3.24 -6.14 7.10
N VAL A 477 -3.06 -6.17 8.43
CA VAL A 477 -4.15 -6.41 9.38
C VAL A 477 -4.48 -5.08 10.05
N ALA A 478 -5.70 -4.60 9.80
CA ALA A 478 -6.21 -3.37 10.40
C ALA A 478 -7.29 -3.71 11.43
N LEU A 479 -7.25 -3.04 12.58
CA LEU A 479 -8.27 -3.11 13.61
C LEU A 479 -9.03 -1.80 13.63
N ASN A 480 -10.36 -1.86 13.64
CA ASN A 480 -11.19 -0.66 13.72
C ASN A 480 -11.11 0.00 15.09
N GLY A 481 -11.10 1.33 15.08
CA GLY A 481 -11.16 2.13 16.30
C GLY A 481 -12.56 2.15 16.91
N ALA A 482 -12.65 2.55 18.19
CA ALA A 482 -13.92 2.73 18.88
C ALA A 482 -14.84 3.67 18.09
N GLY A 483 -16.01 3.18 17.68
CA GLY A 483 -16.99 3.94 16.91
C GLY A 483 -16.84 3.88 15.39
N THR A 484 -15.86 3.14 14.86
CA THR A 484 -15.77 2.82 13.41
C THR A 484 -16.09 1.35 13.16
N THR A 485 -16.52 0.99 11.95
CA THR A 485 -16.73 -0.40 11.56
C THR A 485 -15.47 -0.98 10.89
N ALA A 486 -15.35 -2.31 10.83
CA ALA A 486 -14.27 -2.94 10.08
C ALA A 486 -14.35 -2.65 8.57
N GLU A 487 -15.56 -2.54 8.00
CA GLU A 487 -15.76 -2.12 6.61
C GLU A 487 -15.21 -0.71 6.35
N GLN A 488 -15.47 0.24 7.26
CA GLN A 488 -14.92 1.61 7.16
C GLN A 488 -13.39 1.65 7.18
N GLN A 489 -12.72 0.66 7.77
CA GLN A 489 -11.26 0.57 7.75
C GLN A 489 -10.72 0.04 6.43
N VAL A 490 -11.52 -0.69 5.64
CA VAL A 490 -11.13 -1.13 4.30
C VAL A 490 -11.31 0.01 3.29
N ASP A 491 -12.33 0.85 3.49
CA ASP A 491 -12.59 2.03 2.66
C ASP A 491 -11.62 3.20 2.93
N TRP A 492 -10.96 3.22 4.10
CA TRP A 492 -10.00 4.25 4.52
C TRP A 492 -8.60 3.98 3.97
#